data_AF-C5K5K8-F1
#
_entry.id   AF-C5K5K8-F1
#
_cell.length_a   1.000
_cell.length_b   1.000
_cell.length_c   1.000
_cell.angle_alpha   90.00
_cell.angle_beta   90.00
_cell.angle_gamma   90.00
#
_symmetry.space_group_name_H-M   'P 1'
#
loop_
_entity.id
_entity.type
_entity.pdbx_description
1 polymer ?
#
loop_
_entity_poly.entity_id
_entity_poly.type
_entity_poly.pdbx_seq_one_letter_code
_entity_poly.pdbx_strand_id
1 'polypeptide(L)'
;MSSNPTATEPSAAVRDYEDRSSQGTQFVMEAASAEQEAMVRDRANQLQRAISYYVQASNRLSEALAVLPLHHPDLEAIRQHKSEVDARANYLRDTLDSGVDTAGVPLEQHIHPVSLTMTSTEPVAPGAHREATKGAAMGGAAAIGGLGGLLLLGTER
;
A
#
# COMPACT_ATOMS: atom_id res chain seq x y z
N MET A 1 47.15 12.90 -15.71
CA MET A 1 46.12 13.92 -16.03
C MET A 1 45.06 13.26 -16.89
N SER A 2 43.80 13.48 -16.56
CA SER A 2 42.61 13.34 -17.42
C SER A 2 42.20 11.92 -17.87
N SER A 3 40.94 11.50 -17.80
CA SER A 3 39.71 12.04 -17.24
C SER A 3 38.80 10.82 -17.07
N ASN A 4 38.21 10.63 -15.89
CA ASN A 4 37.21 9.58 -15.69
C ASN A 4 35.96 9.94 -16.53
N PRO A 5 35.40 9.06 -17.36
CA PRO A 5 34.25 9.40 -18.18
C PRO A 5 33.08 9.79 -17.28
N THR A 6 32.64 11.03 -17.50
CA THR A 6 31.50 11.69 -16.88
C THR A 6 30.28 10.77 -16.82
N ALA A 7 29.76 10.57 -15.61
CA ALA A 7 28.41 10.05 -15.43
C ALA A 7 27.45 10.94 -16.23
N THR A 8 26.80 10.37 -17.25
CA THR A 8 25.77 11.06 -18.02
C THR A 8 24.65 11.44 -17.07
N GLU A 9 24.49 12.73 -16.81
CA GLU A 9 23.38 13.20 -15.99
C GLU A 9 22.03 12.78 -16.60
N PRO A 10 21.06 12.34 -15.78
CA PRO A 10 19.74 11.99 -16.29
C PRO A 10 19.08 13.21 -16.95
N SER A 11 18.42 12.97 -18.08
CA SER A 11 17.64 14.00 -18.78
C SER A 11 16.57 14.59 -17.87
N ALA A 12 16.19 15.85 -18.09
CA ALA A 12 15.13 16.52 -17.33
C ALA A 12 13.82 15.72 -17.30
N ALA A 13 13.48 15.01 -18.38
CA ALA A 13 12.30 14.14 -18.44
C ALA A 13 12.41 12.91 -17.52
N VAL A 14 13.62 12.38 -17.32
CA VAL A 14 13.87 11.26 -16.40
C VAL A 14 13.73 11.73 -14.96
N ARG A 15 14.30 12.90 -14.63
CA ARG A 15 14.18 13.50 -13.29
C ARG A 15 12.72 13.79 -12.93
N ASP A 16 11.96 14.40 -13.83
CA ASP A 16 10.54 14.69 -13.63
C ASP A 16 9.68 13.41 -13.51
N TYR A 17 10.08 12.31 -14.15
CA TYR A 17 9.46 11.00 -13.91
C TYR A 17 9.79 10.46 -12.52
N GLU A 18 11.07 10.50 -12.12
CA GLU A 18 11.54 10.04 -10.82
C GLU A 18 10.89 10.83 -9.68
N ASP A 19 10.88 12.17 -9.76
CA ASP A 19 10.29 13.05 -8.74
C ASP A 19 8.79 12.76 -8.53
N ARG A 20 8.03 12.65 -9.63
CA ARG A 20 6.60 12.30 -9.59
C ARG A 20 6.36 10.90 -9.06
N SER A 21 7.22 9.95 -9.43
CA SER A 21 7.13 8.57 -8.92
C SER A 21 7.42 8.52 -7.41
N SER A 22 8.47 9.22 -6.95
CA SER A 22 8.78 9.34 -5.53
C SER A 22 7.65 9.99 -4.73
N GLN A 23 7.06 11.06 -5.25
CA GLN A 23 5.91 11.71 -4.62
C GLN A 23 4.69 10.78 -4.56
N GLY A 24 4.41 10.06 -5.66
CA GLY A 24 3.34 9.04 -5.69
C GLY A 24 3.55 7.95 -4.65
N THR A 25 4.78 7.45 -4.51
CA THR A 25 5.15 6.47 -3.49
C THR A 25 4.90 6.99 -2.06
N GLN A 26 5.20 8.26 -1.79
CA GLN A 26 4.92 8.86 -0.48
C GLN A 26 3.42 8.84 -0.15
N PHE A 27 2.57 9.25 -1.09
CA PHE A 27 1.12 9.18 -0.89
C PHE A 27 0.62 7.75 -0.69
N VAL A 28 1.17 6.79 -1.42
CA VAL A 28 0.85 5.37 -1.28
C VAL A 28 1.23 4.84 0.10
N MET A 29 2.39 5.23 0.65
CA MET A 29 2.81 4.85 2.01
C MET A 29 1.93 5.49 3.09
N GLU A 30 1.57 6.78 2.93
CA GLU A 30 0.62 7.46 3.81
C GLU A 30 -0.76 6.78 3.79
N ALA A 31 -1.22 6.35 2.61
CA ALA A 31 -2.45 5.59 2.46
C ALA A 31 -2.38 4.26 3.22
N ALA A 32 -1.30 3.50 3.08
CA ALA A 32 -1.10 2.22 3.75
C ALA A 32 -1.10 2.38 5.28
N SER A 33 -0.48 3.43 5.81
CA SER A 33 -0.48 3.70 7.25
C SER A 33 -1.90 4.03 7.76
N ALA A 34 -2.65 4.86 7.04
CA ALA A 34 -4.04 5.17 7.40
C ALA A 34 -4.94 3.93 7.30
N GLU A 35 -4.76 3.11 6.26
CA GLU A 35 -5.50 1.86 6.08
C GLU A 35 -5.26 0.88 7.22
N GLN A 36 -4.00 0.71 7.67
CA GLN A 36 -3.69 -0.15 8.81
C GLN A 36 -4.41 0.29 10.08
N GLU A 37 -4.42 1.60 10.37
CA GLU A 37 -5.20 2.14 11.49
C GLU A 37 -6.70 1.89 11.29
N ALA A 38 -7.22 2.06 10.07
CA ALA A 38 -8.63 1.75 9.78
C ALA A 38 -8.97 0.30 10.11
N MET A 39 -8.14 -0.65 9.66
CA MET A 39 -8.33 -2.09 9.90
C MET A 39 -8.29 -2.46 11.38
N VAL A 40 -7.38 -1.86 12.16
CA VAL A 40 -7.32 -2.08 13.61
C VAL A 40 -8.62 -1.64 14.28
N ARG A 41 -9.16 -0.49 13.87
CA ARG A 41 -10.41 0.06 14.42
C ARG A 41 -11.64 -0.70 13.94
N ASP A 42 -11.64 -1.15 12.70
CA ASP A 42 -12.69 -1.99 12.12
C ASP A 42 -12.83 -3.29 12.91
N ARG A 43 -11.72 -4.00 13.13
CA ARG A 43 -11.69 -5.22 13.97
C ARG A 43 -12.12 -4.98 15.42
N ALA A 44 -11.89 -3.77 15.93
CA ALA A 44 -12.31 -3.36 17.27
C ALA A 44 -13.77 -2.83 17.32
N ASN A 45 -14.53 -2.95 16.22
CA ASN A 45 -15.89 -2.43 16.06
C ASN A 45 -16.02 -0.90 16.32
N GLN A 46 -14.94 -0.15 16.13
CA GLN A 46 -14.90 1.32 16.27
C GLN A 46 -15.25 1.98 14.93
N LEU A 47 -16.44 1.70 14.40
CA LEU A 47 -16.81 1.94 13.00
C LEU A 47 -16.62 3.39 12.54
N GLN A 48 -17.05 4.39 13.32
CA GLN A 48 -16.87 5.80 12.96
C GLN A 48 -15.40 6.18 12.76
N ARG A 49 -14.51 5.66 13.62
CA ARG A 49 -13.07 5.89 13.51
C ARG A 49 -12.50 5.13 12.32
N ALA A 50 -12.90 3.87 12.13
CA ALA A 50 -12.47 3.06 10.99
C ALA A 50 -12.81 3.74 9.66
N ILE A 51 -14.04 4.22 9.48
CA ILE A 51 -14.49 4.98 8.29
C ILE A 51 -13.61 6.20 8.07
N SER A 52 -13.33 6.96 9.12
CA SER A 52 -12.51 8.17 9.02
C SER A 52 -11.09 7.87 8.50
N TYR A 53 -10.51 6.74 8.89
CA TYR A 53 -9.19 6.32 8.41
C TYR A 53 -9.25 5.71 7.01
N TYR A 54 -10.27 4.93 6.65
CA TYR A 54 -10.44 4.43 5.28
C TYR A 54 -10.63 5.57 4.28
N VAL A 55 -11.41 6.60 4.62
CA VAL A 55 -11.54 7.81 3.79
C VAL A 55 -10.21 8.53 3.64
N GLN A 56 -9.41 8.65 4.71
CA GLN A 56 -8.06 9.21 4.62
C GLN A 56 -7.17 8.39 3.68
N ALA A 57 -7.18 7.06 3.78
CA ALA A 57 -6.43 6.19 2.88
C ALA A 57 -6.85 6.38 1.42
N SER A 58 -8.16 6.40 1.13
CA SER A 58 -8.68 6.64 -0.23
C SER A 58 -8.29 8.00 -0.81
N ASN A 59 -8.27 9.05 0.01
CA ASN A 59 -7.81 10.37 -0.40
C ASN A 59 -6.32 10.35 -0.78
N ARG A 60 -5.48 9.67 0.00
CA ARG A 60 -4.05 9.51 -0.33
C ARG A 60 -3.82 8.67 -1.59
N LEU A 61 -4.59 7.62 -1.81
CA LEU A 61 -4.55 6.87 -3.09
C LEU A 61 -4.99 7.76 -4.28
N SER A 62 -5.93 8.68 -4.07
CA SER A 62 -6.32 9.66 -5.10
C SER A 62 -5.19 10.64 -5.42
N GLU A 63 -4.49 11.13 -4.40
CA GLU A 63 -3.31 11.99 -4.55
C GLU A 63 -2.20 11.27 -5.31
N ALA A 64 -1.95 9.99 -4.99
CA ALA A 64 -1.00 9.15 -5.74
C ALA A 64 -1.38 9.04 -7.23
N LEU A 65 -2.64 8.71 -7.53
CA LEU A 65 -3.13 8.58 -8.91
C LEU A 65 -3.04 9.90 -9.71
N ALA A 66 -3.11 11.04 -9.02
CA ALA A 66 -3.02 12.36 -9.65
C ALA A 66 -1.58 12.76 -10.03
N VAL A 67 -0.58 12.30 -9.28
CA VAL A 67 0.83 12.66 -9.51
C VAL A 67 1.59 11.62 -10.32
N LEU A 68 1.17 10.35 -10.27
CA LEU A 68 1.89 9.28 -10.95
C LEU A 68 1.88 9.46 -12.49
N PRO A 69 3.02 9.17 -13.16
CA PRO A 69 3.07 9.18 -14.61
C PRO A 69 2.02 8.25 -15.23
N LEU A 70 1.39 8.66 -16.34
CA LEU A 70 0.31 7.92 -17.03
C LEU A 70 0.63 6.46 -17.39
N HIS A 71 1.91 6.13 -17.53
CA HIS A 71 2.38 4.78 -17.88
C HIS A 71 3.03 4.05 -16.70
N HIS A 72 2.84 4.56 -15.48
CA HIS A 72 3.37 3.91 -14.30
C HIS A 72 2.71 2.53 -14.11
N PRO A 73 3.50 1.45 -13.91
CA PRO A 73 3.00 0.07 -13.89
C PRO A 73 1.93 -0.20 -12.83
N ASP A 74 1.97 0.55 -11.73
CA ASP A 74 1.09 0.33 -10.57
C ASP A 74 -0.25 1.09 -10.62
N LEU A 75 -0.53 1.88 -11.66
CA LEU A 75 -1.74 2.73 -11.71
C LEU A 75 -3.04 1.92 -11.57
N GLU A 76 -3.15 0.81 -12.30
CA GLU A 76 -4.35 -0.04 -12.24
C GLU A 76 -4.50 -0.68 -10.86
N ALA A 77 -3.39 -1.15 -10.28
CA ALA A 77 -3.37 -1.77 -8.96
C ALA A 77 -3.79 -0.77 -7.87
N ILE A 78 -3.29 0.47 -7.91
CA ILE A 78 -3.67 1.54 -6.98
C ILE A 78 -5.16 1.91 -7.16
N ARG A 79 -5.66 1.97 -8.40
CA ARG A 79 -7.08 2.26 -8.67
C ARG A 79 -8.00 1.18 -8.12
N GLN A 80 -7.63 -0.09 -8.32
CA GLN A 80 -8.36 -1.22 -7.78
C GLN A 80 -8.38 -1.17 -6.25
N HIS A 81 -7.21 -0.99 -5.62
CA HIS A 81 -7.09 -0.91 -4.16
C HIS A 81 -7.92 0.23 -3.57
N LYS A 82 -7.91 1.40 -4.22
CA LYS A 82 -8.75 2.53 -3.82
C LYS A 82 -10.24 2.16 -3.85
N SER A 83 -10.70 1.46 -4.88
CA SER A 83 -12.10 1.03 -4.98
C SER A 83 -12.49 0.07 -3.86
N GLU A 84 -11.59 -0.82 -3.45
CA GLU A 84 -11.77 -1.76 -2.34
C GLU A 84 -11.87 -1.02 -0.99
N VAL A 85 -10.96 -0.07 -0.75
CA VAL A 85 -10.97 0.79 0.44
C VAL A 85 -12.25 1.64 0.51
N ASP A 86 -12.69 2.23 -0.60
CA ASP A 86 -13.95 3.00 -0.67
C ASP A 86 -15.17 2.10 -0.39
N ALA A 87 -15.20 0.90 -0.96
CA ALA A 87 -16.27 -0.06 -0.75
C ALA A 87 -16.37 -0.45 0.74
N ARG A 88 -15.24 -0.65 1.44
CA ARG A 88 -15.24 -0.91 2.88
C ARG A 88 -15.76 0.28 3.68
N ALA A 89 -15.32 1.49 3.38
CA ALA A 89 -15.79 2.70 4.07
C ALA A 89 -17.31 2.89 3.93
N ASN A 90 -17.85 2.63 2.74
CA ASN A 90 -19.29 2.72 2.49
C ASN A 90 -20.07 1.63 3.22
N TYR A 91 -19.59 0.39 3.17
CA TYR A 91 -20.20 -0.71 3.91
C TYR A 91 -20.31 -0.41 5.41
N LEU A 92 -19.23 0.07 6.03
CA LEU A 92 -19.26 0.43 7.46
C LEU A 92 -20.21 1.60 7.77
N ARG A 93 -20.37 2.54 6.83
CA ARG A 93 -21.31 3.66 6.97
C ARG A 93 -22.76 3.16 6.93
N ASP A 94 -23.08 2.29 5.98
CA ASP A 94 -24.40 1.68 5.87
C ASP A 94 -24.72 0.82 7.11
N THR A 95 -23.74 0.10 7.65
CA THR A 95 -23.86 -0.63 8.93
C THR A 95 -24.19 0.32 10.08
N LEU A 96 -23.48 1.45 10.21
CA LEU A 96 -23.75 2.45 11.25
C LEU A 96 -25.17 3.03 11.14
N ASP A 97 -25.59 3.37 9.92
CA ASP A 97 -26.88 4.01 9.67
C ASP A 97 -28.06 3.03 9.87
N SER A 98 -27.88 1.76 9.56
CA SER A 98 -28.90 0.72 9.75
C SER A 98 -29.03 0.23 11.20
N GLY A 99 -28.02 0.48 12.05
CA GLY A 99 -28.00 0.04 13.44
C GLY A 99 -27.98 -1.49 13.63
N VAL A 100 -27.77 -2.24 12.55
CA VAL A 100 -27.62 -3.69 12.60
C VAL A 100 -26.23 -3.98 13.13
N ASP A 101 -26.16 -4.70 14.25
CA ASP A 101 -24.90 -5.20 14.81
C ASP A 101 -24.38 -6.29 13.88
N THR A 102 -23.71 -5.88 12.81
CA THR A 102 -23.21 -6.83 11.83
C THR A 102 -22.03 -7.53 12.48
N ALA A 103 -22.18 -8.83 12.74
CA ALA A 103 -21.10 -9.81 12.54
C ALA A 103 -20.70 -9.81 11.05
N GLY A 104 -20.35 -8.62 10.55
CA GLY A 104 -20.40 -8.21 9.17
C GLY A 104 -19.34 -8.90 8.37
N VAL A 105 -19.50 -8.80 7.06
CA VAL A 105 -18.54 -9.34 6.10
C VAL A 105 -17.13 -8.98 6.59
N PRO A 106 -16.24 -9.96 6.85
CA PRO A 106 -14.89 -9.71 7.32
C PRO A 106 -14.17 -8.73 6.39
N LEU A 107 -13.34 -7.85 6.95
CA LEU A 107 -12.61 -6.87 6.14
C LEU A 107 -11.76 -7.54 5.05
N GLU A 108 -11.26 -8.75 5.30
CA GLU A 108 -10.45 -9.53 4.36
C GLU A 108 -11.24 -9.96 3.10
N GLN A 109 -12.58 -9.87 3.13
CA GLN A 109 -13.41 -10.08 1.94
C GLN A 109 -13.62 -8.79 1.13
N HIS A 110 -13.24 -7.63 1.66
CA HIS A 110 -13.39 -6.33 1.01
C HIS A 110 -12.05 -5.75 0.55
N ILE A 111 -10.96 -6.04 1.26
CA ILE A 111 -9.63 -5.47 1.02
C ILE A 111 -8.64 -6.61 0.82
N HIS A 112 -8.08 -6.68 -0.38
CA HIS A 112 -7.10 -7.69 -0.75
C HIS A 112 -5.67 -7.11 -0.71
N PRO A 113 -4.66 -7.93 -0.37
CA PRO A 113 -3.27 -7.52 -0.50
C PRO A 113 -2.91 -7.30 -1.98
N VAL A 114 -2.32 -6.14 -2.26
CA VAL A 114 -1.81 -5.71 -3.56
C VAL A 114 -0.30 -5.52 -3.45
N SER A 115 0.46 -6.19 -4.31
CA SER A 115 1.91 -5.97 -4.43
C SER A 115 2.16 -4.89 -5.49
N LEU A 116 2.71 -3.76 -5.08
CA LEU A 116 3.12 -2.68 -5.98
C LEU A 116 4.59 -2.82 -6.37
N THR A 117 4.93 -2.46 -7.60
CA THR A 117 6.31 -2.46 -8.11
C THR A 117 7.13 -1.23 -7.71
N MET A 118 6.50 -0.24 -7.06
CA MET A 118 7.16 0.94 -6.50
C MET A 118 8.35 0.56 -5.64
N THR A 119 9.53 0.92 -6.11
CA THR A 119 10.80 0.55 -5.51
C THR A 119 10.94 1.27 -4.16
N SER A 120 10.65 0.59 -3.07
CA SER A 120 11.04 1.05 -1.74
C SER A 120 12.57 1.09 -1.66
N THR A 121 13.15 2.29 -1.74
CA THR A 121 14.48 2.55 -1.17
C THR A 121 14.36 2.62 0.35
N GLU A 122 14.18 1.47 1.00
CA GLU A 122 14.42 1.33 2.44
C GLU A 122 15.88 0.88 2.64
N PRO A 123 16.62 1.42 3.62
CA PRO A 123 18.00 1.03 3.88
C PRO A 123 18.05 -0.41 4.38
N VAL A 124 18.92 -1.20 3.76
CA VAL A 124 19.23 -2.58 4.15
C VAL A 124 19.65 -2.62 5.62
N ALA A 125 18.80 -3.14 6.49
CA ALA A 125 19.22 -3.62 7.81
C ALA A 125 20.02 -4.92 7.60
N PRO A 126 21.31 -4.99 8.00
CA PRO A 126 22.08 -6.21 7.83
C PRO A 126 21.73 -7.21 8.93
N GLY A 127 21.09 -8.32 8.56
CA GLY A 127 21.12 -9.51 9.41
C GLY A 127 19.88 -10.40 9.37
N ALA A 128 19.79 -11.28 8.36
CA ALA A 128 19.37 -12.68 8.51
C ALA A 128 19.55 -13.43 7.16
N HIS A 129 20.69 -14.11 7.03
CA HIS A 129 20.93 -15.23 6.11
C HIS A 129 19.80 -16.28 6.23
N ARG A 130 19.28 -16.99 5.21
CA ARG A 130 19.77 -17.78 4.05
C ARG A 130 18.49 -18.14 3.27
N GLU A 131 18.40 -18.39 1.96
CA GLU A 131 19.28 -19.06 1.02
C GLU A 131 18.84 -18.70 -0.42
N ALA A 132 19.79 -18.74 -1.37
CA ALA A 132 19.67 -18.20 -2.71
C ALA A 132 19.14 -19.22 -3.74
N THR A 133 18.30 -18.77 -4.68
CA THR A 133 18.26 -19.31 -6.05
C THR A 133 18.22 -18.18 -7.07
N LYS A 134 18.81 -18.47 -8.23
CA LYS A 134 19.37 -17.53 -9.22
C LYS A 134 18.32 -16.64 -9.90
N GLY A 135 18.68 -15.36 -10.02
CA GLY A 135 18.43 -14.58 -11.24
C GLY A 135 17.12 -13.80 -11.32
N ALA A 136 17.12 -12.59 -10.77
CA ALA A 136 16.53 -11.38 -11.36
C ALA A 136 16.80 -10.23 -10.38
N ALA A 137 17.10 -9.04 -10.90
CA ALA A 137 17.16 -7.84 -10.08
C ALA A 137 15.82 -7.68 -9.34
N MET A 138 15.88 -7.81 -8.02
CA MET A 138 14.73 -7.78 -7.13
C MET A 138 14.26 -6.32 -7.04
N GLY A 139 13.28 -5.95 -7.85
CA GLY A 139 12.50 -4.73 -7.63
C GLY A 139 11.76 -4.89 -6.30
N GLY A 140 12.02 -4.00 -5.35
CA GLY A 140 11.37 -4.02 -4.04
C GLY A 140 9.88 -3.80 -4.23
N ALA A 141 9.08 -4.84 -4.05
CA ALA A 141 7.64 -4.73 -4.10
C ALA A 141 7.11 -4.36 -2.72
N ALA A 142 6.40 -3.24 -2.60
CA ALA A 142 5.67 -2.89 -1.39
C ALA A 142 4.30 -3.58 -1.45
N ALA A 143 4.05 -4.53 -0.55
CA ALA A 143 2.72 -5.12 -0.39
C ALA A 143 1.86 -4.19 0.48
N ILE A 144 0.74 -3.72 -0.07
CA ILE A 144 -0.23 -2.86 0.59
C ILE A 144 -1.57 -3.59 0.55
N GLY A 145 -2.19 -3.73 1.71
CA GLY A 145 -3.33 -4.61 1.93
C GLY A 145 -2.95 -5.76 2.87
N GLY A 146 -3.88 -6.08 3.75
CA GLY A 146 -3.63 -6.67 5.07
C GLY A 146 -2.62 -7.82 5.12
N LEU A 147 -1.47 -7.57 5.74
CA LEU A 147 -0.69 -8.63 6.40
C LEU A 147 -1.46 -9.09 7.66
N GLY A 148 -2.48 -9.92 7.45
CA GLY A 148 -3.00 -10.84 8.47
C GLY A 148 -2.01 -11.99 8.69
N GLY A 149 -0.79 -11.67 9.13
CA GLY A 149 0.26 -12.64 9.39
C GLY A 149 -0.03 -13.47 10.65
N LEU A 150 -0.68 -14.61 10.43
CA LEU A 150 -0.40 -15.90 11.08
C LEU A 150 -0.51 -15.97 12.63
N LEU A 151 -1.74 -16.14 13.14
CA LEU A 151 -1.93 -16.91 14.37
C LEU A 151 -1.64 -18.39 14.08
N LEU A 152 -0.39 -18.79 14.32
CA LEU A 152 0.01 -20.20 14.37
C LEU A 152 -0.67 -20.85 15.57
N LEU A 153 -1.85 -21.44 15.35
CA LEU A 153 -2.49 -22.34 16.29
C LEU A 153 -1.70 -23.66 16.29
N GLY A 154 -0.95 -23.91 17.34
CA GLY A 154 -0.31 -25.19 17.65
C GLY A 154 0.13 -25.17 19.10
N THR A 155 -0.20 -26.12 19.97
CA THR A 155 -0.78 -27.44 19.79
C THR A 155 -1.53 -27.83 21.06
N GLU A 156 -2.63 -28.54 20.88
CA GLU A 156 -3.26 -29.34 21.92
C GLU A 156 -2.22 -30.32 22.50
N ARG A 157 -2.07 -30.33 23.83
CA ARG A 157 -2.24 -31.51 24.71
C ARG A 157 -2.11 -31.12 26.18
#